data_AF-A0A847YFX5-F1
#
_entry.id   AF-A0A847YFX5-F1
#
_cell.length_a   1.000
_cell.length_b   1.000
_cell.length_c   1.000
_cell.angle_alpha   90.00
_cell.angle_beta   90.00
_cell.angle_gamma   90.00
#
_symmetry.space_group_name_H-M   'P 1'
#
loop_
_entity.id
_entity.type
_entity.pdbx_description
1 polymer ?
#
loop_
_entity_poly.entity_id
_entity_poly.type
_entity_poly.pdbx_seq_one_letter_code
_entity_poly.pdbx_strand_id
1 'polypeptide(L)' 'LEACLPAEEGSEGEYVPVRFHAKVTELGMLELWCNSLNSDKKWKLEFSVRDADED' A
#
# COMPACT_ATOMS: atom_id res chain seq x y z
N LEU A 1 7.87 1.02 7.19
CA LEU A 1 7.29 0.42 5.98
C LEU A 1 6.94 1.58 5.06
N GLU A 2 7.61 1.67 3.92
CA GLU A 2 7.35 2.67 2.89
C GLU A 2 7.19 1.96 1.55
N ALA A 3 6.39 2.52 0.67
CA ALA A 3 6.18 2.01 -0.68
C ALA A 3 6.08 3.21 -1.62
N CYS A 4 6.80 3.15 -2.75
CA CYS A 4 6.77 4.20 -3.75
C CYS A 4 5.70 3.91 -4.78
N LEU A 5 4.81 4.88 -5.01
CA LEU A 5 3.87 4.85 -6.12
C LEU A 5 4.55 5.46 -7.35
N PRO A 6 4.18 5.02 -8.57
CA PRO A 6 4.55 5.77 -9.77
C PRO A 6 4.01 7.19 -9.65
N ALA A 7 4.90 8.17 -9.81
CA ALA A 7 4.53 9.58 -9.76
C ALA A 7 3.62 9.92 -10.94
N GLU A 8 2.60 10.76 -10.68
CA GLU A 8 1.90 11.46 -11.75
C GLU A 8 2.73 12.68 -12.16
N GLU A 9 2.54 13.19 -13.38
CA GLU A 9 3.26 14.37 -13.85
C GLU A 9 3.09 15.54 -12.86
N GLY A 10 4.19 16.02 -12.30
CA GLY A 10 4.21 17.12 -11.34
C GLY A 10 4.04 16.75 -9.87
N SER A 11 3.92 15.46 -9.51
CA SER A 11 3.78 15.01 -8.11
C SER A 11 5.01 14.25 -7.59
N GLU A 12 6.16 14.43 -8.23
CA GLU A 12 7.37 13.67 -7.91
C GLU A 12 7.94 14.08 -6.55
N GLY A 13 8.15 13.10 -5.65
CA GLY A 13 8.63 13.34 -4.29
C GLY A 13 7.54 13.75 -3.28
N GLU A 14 6.28 13.82 -3.68
CA GLU A 14 5.16 14.10 -2.76
C GLU A 14 4.67 12.83 -2.05
N TYR A 15 4.28 12.98 -0.78
CA TYR A 15 3.62 11.92 -0.01
C TYR A 15 2.10 12.03 -0.13
N VAL A 16 1.44 10.90 -0.37
CA VAL A 16 -0.02 10.82 -0.32
C VAL A 16 -0.47 10.46 1.10
N PRO A 17 -1.26 11.31 1.78
CA PRO A 17 -1.81 10.97 3.08
C PRO A 17 -2.92 9.92 2.93
N VAL A 18 -2.83 8.85 3.71
CA VAL A 18 -3.76 7.71 3.62
C VAL A 18 -4.30 7.29 4.98
N ARG A 19 -5.52 6.74 4.98
CA ARG A 19 -6.05 5.92 6.07
C ARG A 19 -5.90 4.46 5.71
N PHE A 20 -5.31 3.69 6.61
CA PHE A 20 -5.27 2.24 6.46
C PHE A 20 -6.64 1.62 6.71
N HIS A 21 -7.02 0.69 5.84
CA HIS A 21 -8.14 -0.21 6.04
C HIS A 21 -7.62 -1.64 6.04
N ALA A 22 -7.73 -2.30 7.18
CA ALA A 22 -7.32 -3.69 7.36
C ALA A 22 -8.55 -4.60 7.46
N LYS A 23 -8.49 -5.76 6.82
CA LYS A 23 -9.50 -6.81 6.91
C LYS A 23 -8.82 -8.17 6.93
N VAL A 24 -9.31 -9.07 7.78
CA VAL A 24 -8.97 -10.50 7.68
C VAL A 24 -10.07 -11.18 6.88
N THR A 25 -9.70 -11.91 5.83
CA THR A 25 -10.65 -12.69 5.02
C THR A 25 -10.99 -14.01 5.71
N GLU A 26 -12.03 -14.70 5.24
CA GLU A 26 -12.42 -16.02 5.74
C GLU A 26 -11.31 -17.08 5.57
N LEU A 27 -10.42 -16.86 4.60
CA LEU A 27 -9.24 -17.70 4.34
C LEU A 27 -8.06 -17.36 5.26
N GLY A 28 -8.23 -16.44 6.21
CA GLY A 28 -7.17 -16.00 7.12
C GLY A 28 -6.14 -15.08 6.48
N MET A 29 -6.43 -14.49 5.31
CA MET A 29 -5.54 -13.54 4.66
C MET A 29 -5.75 -12.14 5.24
N LEU A 30 -4.66 -11.47 5.61
CA LEU A 30 -4.69 -10.04 5.92
C LEU A 30 -4.67 -9.23 4.62
N GLU A 31 -5.77 -8.52 4.35
CA GLU A 31 -5.82 -7.50 3.31
C GLU A 31 -5.58 -6.13 3.95
N LEU A 32 -4.62 -5.39 3.41
CA LEU A 32 -4.31 -4.03 3.85
C LEU A 32 -4.43 -3.07 2.66
N TRP A 33 -5.24 -2.04 2.84
CA TRP A 33 -5.49 -1.01 1.84
C TRP A 33 -5.11 0.37 2.38
N CYS A 34 -4.51 1.19 1.52
CA CYS A 34 -4.24 2.59 1.73
C CYS A 34 -5.32 3.40 1.00
N ASN A 35 -6.25 4.02 1.72
CA ASN A 35 -7.25 4.89 1.12
C ASN A 35 -6.79 6.34 1.23
N SER A 36 -6.74 7.06 0.11
CA SER A 36 -6.41 8.48 0.10
C SER A 36 -7.36 9.27 1.00
N LEU A 37 -6.82 10.24 1.75
CA LEU A 37 -7.64 11.19 2.51
C LEU A 37 -8.21 12.31 1.63
N ASN A 38 -7.62 12.52 0.45
CA ASN A 38 -7.84 13.70 -0.39
C ASN A 38 -8.47 13.35 -1.75
N SER A 39 -8.70 12.07 -2.04
CA SER A 39 -9.26 11.58 -3.30
C SER A 39 -9.88 10.19 -3.14
N ASP A 40 -10.56 9.70 -4.17
CA ASP A 40 -11.14 8.35 -4.19
C ASP A 40 -10.12 7.24 -4.54
N LYS A 41 -8.84 7.60 -4.64
CA LYS A 41 -7.77 6.64 -4.94
C LYS A 41 -7.55 5.71 -3.74
N LYS A 42 -7.28 4.44 -4.05
CA LYS A 42 -6.93 3.40 -3.08
C LYS A 42 -5.85 2.49 -3.63
N TRP A 43 -4.97 2.05 -2.76
CA TRP A 43 -3.86 1.16 -3.10
C TRP A 43 -3.88 -0.06 -2.19
N LYS A 44 -3.76 -1.26 -2.77
CA LYS A 44 -3.58 -2.48 -1.98
C LYS A 44 -2.10 -2.61 -1.62
N LEU A 45 -1.80 -2.81 -0.35
CA LEU A 45 -0.45 -3.10 0.11
C LEU A 45 -0.28 -4.62 0.17
N GLU A 46 0.63 -5.13 -0.65
CA GLU A 46 1.02 -6.54 -0.65
C GLU A 46 2.45 -6.65 -0.14
N PHE A 47 2.68 -7.57 0.79
CA PHE A 47 4.01 -7.82 1.35
C PHE A 47 4.30 -9.32 1.26
N SER A 48 5.48 -9.66 0.75
CA SER A 48 6.01 -11.03 0.83
C SER A 48 6.77 -11.18 2.13
N VAL A 49 6.34 -12.13 2.96
CA VAL A 49 7.03 -12.51 4.21
C VAL A 49 8.04 -13.64 4.00
N ARG A 50 8.15 -14.16 2.77
CA ARG A 50 9.28 -15.01 2.41
C ARG A 50 10.47 -14.09 2.32
N ASP A 51 11.46 -14.30 3.17
CA ASP A 51 12.78 -13.72 2.99
C ASP A 51 13.18 -13.96 1.53
N ALA A 52 13.69 -12.91 0.88
CA ALA A 52 14.60 -13.19 -0.20
C ALA A 52 15.78 -13.88 0.50
N ASP A 53 15.87 -15.20 0.40
CA ASP A 53 17.16 -15.84 0.53
C ASP A 53 18.05 -15.12 -0.49
N GLU A 54 18.84 -14.15 0.00
CA GLU A 54 19.91 -13.52 -0.76
C GLU A 54 20.96 -14.61 -0.97
N ASP A 55 21.02 -15.15 -2.19
CA ASP A 55 22.27 -15.65 -2.77
C ASP A 55 23.12 -14.45 -3.25
#